data_AF-A0AA42R1X8-F1
#
_entry.id   AF-A0AA42R1X8-F1
#
_cell.length_a   1.000
_cell.length_b   1.000
_cell.length_c   1.000
_cell.angle_alpha   90.00
_cell.angle_beta   90.00
_cell.angle_gamma   90.00
#
_symmetry.space_group_name_H-M   'P 1'
#
loop_
_entity.id
_entity.type
_entity.pdbx_description
1 polymer ?
#
loop_
_entity_poly.entity_id
_entity_poly.type
_entity_poly.pdbx_seq_one_letter_code
_entity_poly.pdbx_strand_id
1 'polypeptide(L)'
;MNELVGAINGVIWSPALIFLCLGVGLYFSLRSRFLQLRHIKHMITLMFQGRPTDAGVSSFQALTMTLAGRVGTGNIAGVATAITFGGPGALFWMWIVAFLGASSAFVESTLGQVYKEKINGEYRGGPAFYIEKGLGVKWYAWLFAVVTIFSCGLLLPGVQANSIGASLDIAFGLDPNVTAALLAVLLSFIIFGGVKRIAS
;
A
#
# COMPACT_ATOMS: atom_id res chain seq x y z
N MET A 1 -11.69 14.92 24.92
CA MET A 1 -10.97 13.94 24.07
C MET A 1 -11.79 13.53 22.86
N ASN A 2 -13.04 13.08 23.03
CA ASN A 2 -13.91 12.68 21.91
C ASN A 2 -14.23 13.82 20.92
N GLU A 3 -14.40 15.06 21.37
CA GLU A 3 -14.62 16.19 20.46
C GLU A 3 -13.38 16.57 19.64
N LEU A 4 -12.19 16.54 20.25
CA LEU A 4 -10.92 16.77 19.54
C LEU A 4 -10.68 15.67 18.50
N VAL A 5 -10.89 14.41 18.87
CA VAL A 5 -10.78 13.26 17.96
C VAL A 5 -11.83 13.38 16.84
N GLY A 6 -13.06 13.76 17.16
CA GLY A 6 -14.13 13.97 16.18
C GLY A 6 -13.82 15.10 15.19
N ALA A 7 -13.28 16.23 15.67
CA ALA A 7 -12.88 17.35 14.82
C ALA A 7 -11.73 16.97 13.88
N ILE A 8 -10.71 16.29 14.39
CA ILE A 8 -9.60 15.78 13.58
C ILE A 8 -10.10 14.77 12.54
N ASN A 9 -10.99 13.85 12.95
CA ASN A 9 -11.58 12.87 12.05
C ASN A 9 -12.40 13.53 10.94
N GLY A 10 -13.16 14.58 11.26
CA GLY A 10 -13.93 15.37 10.29
C GLY A 10 -13.06 16.06 9.24
N VAL A 11 -11.83 16.47 9.59
CA VAL A 11 -10.87 17.06 8.66
C VAL A 11 -10.17 15.99 7.82
N ILE A 12 -9.65 14.93 8.47
CA ILE A 12 -8.88 13.86 7.81
C ILE A 12 -9.76 13.10 6.81
N TRP A 13 -10.98 12.76 7.19
CA TRP A 13 -11.92 12.05 6.32
C TRP A 13 -12.89 12.99 5.60
N SER A 14 -12.51 14.27 5.47
CA SER A 14 -13.33 15.23 4.78
C SER A 14 -13.51 14.83 3.31
N PRO A 15 -14.68 15.11 2.71
CA PRO A 15 -14.88 14.96 1.27
C PRO A 15 -13.82 15.70 0.45
N ALA A 16 -13.26 16.78 0.98
CA ALA A 16 -12.19 17.55 0.34
C ALA A 16 -10.94 16.69 0.06
N LEU A 17 -10.54 15.79 0.97
CA LEU A 17 -9.42 14.89 0.73
C LEU A 17 -9.72 13.92 -0.42
N ILE A 18 -10.95 13.42 -0.48
CA ILE A 18 -11.40 12.52 -1.56
C ILE A 18 -11.31 13.24 -2.90
N PHE A 19 -11.86 14.46 -2.99
CA PHE A 19 -11.80 15.28 -4.21
C PHE A 19 -10.36 15.64 -4.59
N LEU A 20 -9.49 15.92 -3.61
CA LEU A 20 -8.07 16.18 -3.86
C LEU A 20 -7.39 14.96 -4.47
N CYS A 21 -7.55 13.77 -3.88
CA CYS A 21 -6.95 12.53 -4.38
C CYS A 21 -7.44 12.19 -5.79
N LEU A 22 -8.75 12.29 -6.04
CA LEU A 22 -9.33 12.08 -7.36
C LEU A 22 -8.86 13.14 -8.37
N GLY A 23 -8.76 14.40 -7.96
CA GLY A 23 -8.27 15.50 -8.78
C GLY A 23 -6.81 15.33 -9.18
N VAL A 24 -5.96 14.91 -8.25
CA VAL A 24 -4.53 14.61 -8.51
C VAL A 24 -4.40 13.40 -9.44
N GLY A 25 -5.17 12.34 -9.21
CA GLY A 25 -5.19 11.17 -10.10
C GLY A 25 -5.69 11.52 -11.51
N LEU A 26 -6.71 12.36 -11.63
CA LEU A 26 -7.19 12.86 -12.91
C LEU A 26 -6.14 13.73 -13.61
N TYR A 27 -5.49 14.64 -12.86
CA TYR A 27 -4.42 15.48 -13.37
C TYR A 27 -3.26 14.65 -13.94
N PHE A 28 -2.76 13.66 -13.20
CA PHE A 28 -1.70 12.78 -13.69
C PHE A 28 -2.16 11.91 -14.84
N SER A 29 -3.39 11.41 -14.83
CA SER A 29 -3.97 10.68 -15.95
C SER A 29 -3.99 11.53 -17.23
N LEU A 30 -4.47 12.77 -17.17
CA LEU A 30 -4.51 13.68 -18.32
C LEU A 30 -3.11 14.08 -18.78
N ARG A 31 -2.23 14.49 -17.85
CA ARG A 31 -0.86 14.93 -18.16
C ARG A 31 0.00 13.81 -18.76
N SER A 32 -0.20 12.57 -18.31
CA SER A 32 0.46 11.38 -18.85
C SER A 32 -0.23 10.82 -20.12
N ARG A 33 -1.29 11.46 -20.61
CA ARG A 33 -2.10 11.03 -21.76
C ARG A 33 -2.69 9.63 -21.58
N PHE A 34 -3.29 9.41 -20.41
CA PHE A 34 -3.89 8.15 -19.95
C PHE A 34 -2.93 6.97 -20.08
N LEU A 35 -1.74 7.10 -19.46
CA LEU A 35 -0.69 6.08 -19.48
C LEU A 35 -1.20 4.70 -19.03
N GLN A 36 -2.11 4.65 -18.05
CA GLN A 36 -2.72 3.41 -17.58
C GLN A 36 -3.48 2.62 -18.67
N LEU A 37 -3.99 3.29 -19.71
CA LEU A 37 -4.61 2.64 -20.87
C LEU A 37 -3.58 2.38 -21.98
N ARG A 38 -2.71 3.36 -22.26
CA ARG A 38 -1.77 3.30 -23.38
C ARG A 38 -0.70 2.23 -23.20
N HIS A 39 -0.18 2.07 -21.99
CA HIS A 39 1.00 1.24 -21.72
C HIS A 39 0.68 -0.10 -21.06
N ILE A 40 -0.60 -0.44 -20.85
CA ILE A 40 -0.98 -1.68 -20.14
C ILE A 40 -0.36 -2.94 -20.76
N LYS A 41 -0.38 -3.05 -22.10
CA LYS A 41 0.22 -4.19 -22.82
C LYS A 41 1.72 -4.28 -22.55
N HIS A 42 2.43 -3.14 -22.62
CA HIS A 42 3.87 -3.10 -22.39
C HIS A 42 4.23 -3.43 -20.94
N MET A 43 3.45 -2.95 -19.96
CA MET A 43 3.63 -3.29 -18.55
C MET A 43 3.50 -4.80 -18.32
N ILE A 44 2.47 -5.44 -18.90
CA ILE A 44 2.28 -6.89 -18.81
C ILE A 44 3.47 -7.62 -19.45
N THR A 45 3.94 -7.20 -20.62
CA THR A 45 5.11 -7.80 -21.27
C THR A 45 6.36 -7.74 -20.39
N LEU A 46 6.64 -6.58 -19.78
CA LEU A 46 7.81 -6.39 -18.91
C LEU A 46 7.75 -7.26 -17.64
N MET A 47 6.56 -7.54 -17.12
CA MET A 47 6.40 -8.43 -15.97
C MET A 47 6.91 -9.86 -16.25
N PHE A 48 6.69 -10.37 -17.47
CA PHE A 48 7.07 -11.73 -17.86
C PHE A 48 8.46 -11.84 -18.50
N GLN A 49 9.05 -10.72 -18.92
CA GLN A 49 10.38 -10.68 -19.56
C GLN A 49 11.51 -10.22 -18.64
N GLY A 50 11.20 -9.82 -17.40
CA GLY A 50 12.19 -9.30 -16.45
C GLY A 50 13.25 -10.34 -16.07
N ARG A 51 14.51 -10.08 -16.44
CA ARG A 51 15.65 -10.89 -16.00
C ARG A 51 16.02 -10.57 -14.55
N PRO A 52 16.37 -11.56 -13.72
CA PRO A 52 16.90 -11.30 -12.38
C PRO A 52 18.21 -10.52 -12.48
N THR A 53 18.39 -9.54 -11.59
CA THR A 53 19.65 -8.79 -11.45
C THR A 53 20.23 -9.06 -10.07
N ASP A 54 21.56 -9.14 -9.96
CA ASP A 54 22.26 -9.54 -8.72
C ASP A 54 22.00 -8.63 -7.50
N ALA A 55 21.44 -7.43 -7.72
CA ALA A 55 21.17 -6.43 -6.70
C ALA A 55 19.67 -6.25 -6.36
N GLY A 56 18.77 -7.12 -6.85
CA GLY A 56 17.32 -6.94 -6.64
C GLY A 56 16.45 -8.16 -6.97
N VAL A 57 15.14 -7.99 -6.79
CA VAL A 57 14.11 -8.98 -7.13
C VAL A 57 13.71 -8.86 -8.60
N SER A 58 13.26 -9.95 -9.23
CA SER A 58 12.73 -9.89 -10.60
C SER A 58 11.48 -9.00 -10.69
N SER A 59 11.12 -8.52 -11.88
CA SER A 59 9.91 -7.71 -12.08
C SER A 59 8.63 -8.41 -11.60
N PHE A 60 8.55 -9.74 -11.80
CA PHE A 60 7.43 -10.54 -11.32
C PHE A 60 7.45 -10.72 -9.78
N GLN A 61 8.63 -10.93 -9.18
CA GLN A 61 8.77 -10.98 -7.72
C GLN A 61 8.44 -9.63 -7.06
N ALA A 62 8.84 -8.51 -7.66
CA ALA A 62 8.47 -7.18 -7.19
C ALA A 62 6.95 -6.97 -7.23
N LEU A 63 6.29 -7.42 -8.31
CA LEU A 63 4.84 -7.35 -8.42
C LEU A 63 4.15 -8.23 -7.37
N THR A 64 4.55 -9.49 -7.23
CA THR A 64 3.93 -10.41 -6.26
C THR A 64 4.13 -9.93 -4.83
N MET A 65 5.30 -9.41 -4.47
CA MET A 65 5.55 -8.79 -3.17
C MET A 65 4.64 -7.57 -2.94
N THR A 66 4.52 -6.69 -3.95
CA THR A 66 3.68 -5.48 -3.84
C THR A 66 2.17 -5.78 -3.84
N LEU A 67 1.74 -6.86 -4.48
CA LEU A 67 0.37 -7.37 -4.44
C LEU A 67 0.08 -8.03 -3.08
N ALA A 68 0.98 -8.86 -2.56
CA ALA A 68 0.84 -9.50 -1.26
C ALA A 68 0.66 -8.47 -0.13
N GLY A 69 1.37 -7.33 -0.20
CA GLY A 69 1.19 -6.23 0.77
C GLY A 69 -0.10 -5.42 0.60
N ARG A 70 -0.77 -5.49 -0.56
CA ARG A 70 -1.99 -4.72 -0.87
C ARG A 70 -3.27 -5.54 -0.81
N VAL A 71 -3.17 -6.87 -0.86
CA VAL A 71 -4.29 -7.80 -0.74
C VAL A 71 -4.31 -8.28 0.71
N GLY A 72 -5.33 -7.88 1.46
CA GLY A 72 -5.52 -8.29 2.84
C GLY A 72 -6.99 -8.37 3.25
N THR A 73 -7.22 -8.65 4.53
CA THR A 73 -8.57 -8.71 5.10
C THR A 73 -9.31 -7.38 4.92
N GLY A 74 -8.58 -6.26 4.97
CA GLY A 74 -9.10 -4.93 4.71
C GLY A 74 -9.74 -4.75 3.33
N ASN A 75 -9.29 -5.46 2.29
CA ASN A 75 -9.94 -5.39 0.98
C ASN A 75 -11.28 -6.12 0.99
N ILE A 76 -11.37 -7.28 1.66
CA ILE A 76 -12.59 -8.08 1.73
C ILE A 76 -13.62 -7.38 2.62
N ALA A 77 -13.24 -7.09 3.86
CA ALA A 77 -14.10 -6.42 4.83
C ALA A 77 -14.46 -4.99 4.38
N GLY A 78 -13.51 -4.27 3.77
CA GLY A 78 -13.73 -2.92 3.25
C GLY A 78 -14.71 -2.88 2.08
N VAL A 79 -14.60 -3.81 1.13
CA VAL A 79 -15.58 -3.93 0.02
C VAL A 79 -16.95 -4.33 0.55
N ALA A 80 -17.03 -5.30 1.47
CA ALA A 80 -18.30 -5.67 2.10
C ALA A 80 -18.95 -4.47 2.79
N THR A 81 -18.19 -3.75 3.64
CA THR A 81 -18.63 -2.55 4.35
C THR A 81 -19.10 -1.46 3.37
N ALA A 82 -18.33 -1.21 2.31
CA ALA A 82 -18.66 -0.20 1.30
C ALA A 82 -19.97 -0.53 0.56
N ILE A 83 -20.22 -1.78 0.23
CA ILE A 83 -21.46 -2.21 -0.43
C ILE A 83 -22.62 -2.16 0.57
N THR A 84 -22.42 -2.59 1.81
CA THR A 84 -23.46 -2.58 2.85
C THR A 84 -23.95 -1.16 3.15
N PHE A 85 -23.04 -0.19 3.27
CA PHE A 85 -23.41 1.19 3.61
C PHE A 85 -23.65 2.09 2.39
N GLY A 86 -22.91 1.88 1.29
CA GLY A 86 -22.97 2.71 0.08
C GLY A 86 -23.84 2.14 -1.05
N GLY A 87 -24.36 0.93 -0.88
CA GLY A 87 -25.11 0.21 -1.91
C GLY A 87 -24.21 -0.34 -3.03
N PRO A 88 -24.81 -1.02 -4.03
CA PRO A 88 -24.07 -1.66 -5.12
C PRO A 88 -23.29 -0.67 -6.00
N GLY A 89 -23.68 0.60 -6.02
CA GLY A 89 -22.96 1.66 -6.74
C GLY A 89 -21.56 1.94 -6.21
N ALA A 90 -21.22 1.50 -5.00
CA ALA A 90 -19.87 1.63 -4.44
C ALA A 90 -18.80 0.94 -5.31
N LEU A 91 -19.15 -0.17 -5.98
CA LEU A 91 -18.23 -0.90 -6.86
C LEU A 91 -17.75 -0.05 -8.04
N PHE A 92 -18.65 0.72 -8.65
CA PHE A 92 -18.29 1.63 -9.75
C PHE A 92 -17.26 2.67 -9.28
N TRP A 93 -17.50 3.27 -8.11
CA TRP A 93 -16.59 4.27 -7.54
C TRP A 93 -15.24 3.68 -7.14
N MET A 94 -15.20 2.44 -6.64
CA MET A 94 -13.96 1.73 -6.38
C MET A 94 -13.11 1.55 -7.64
N TRP A 95 -13.73 1.23 -8.79
CA TRP A 95 -13.01 1.15 -10.07
C TRP A 95 -12.51 2.50 -10.56
N ILE A 96 -13.28 3.57 -10.39
CA ILE A 96 -12.84 4.94 -10.74
C ILE A 96 -11.64 5.36 -9.90
N VAL A 97 -11.69 5.14 -8.59
CA VAL A 97 -10.57 5.43 -7.67
C VAL A 97 -9.35 4.61 -8.05
N ALA A 98 -9.51 3.31 -8.34
CA ALA A 98 -8.41 2.45 -8.76
C ALA A 98 -7.80 2.91 -10.10
N PHE A 99 -8.64 3.29 -11.07
CA PHE A 99 -8.20 3.75 -12.38
C PHE A 99 -7.38 5.05 -12.30
N LEU A 100 -7.89 6.04 -11.58
CA LEU A 100 -7.19 7.32 -11.39
C LEU A 100 -5.96 7.15 -10.49
N GLY A 101 -6.06 6.32 -9.45
CA GLY A 101 -4.97 6.00 -8.54
C GLY A 101 -3.79 5.30 -9.22
N ALA A 102 -4.04 4.48 -10.25
CA ALA A 102 -2.97 3.83 -11.03
C ALA A 102 -1.99 4.85 -11.64
N SER A 103 -2.48 6.02 -12.08
CA SER A 103 -1.63 7.08 -12.62
C SER A 103 -0.75 7.73 -11.55
N SER A 104 -1.29 7.98 -10.33
CA SER A 104 -0.52 8.48 -9.20
C SER A 104 0.54 7.47 -8.77
N ALA A 105 0.16 6.20 -8.63
CA ALA A 105 1.07 5.13 -8.26
C ALA A 105 2.23 4.98 -9.25
N PHE A 106 1.98 5.19 -10.55
CA PHE A 106 3.04 5.20 -11.56
C PHE A 106 4.02 6.36 -11.38
N VAL A 107 3.52 7.57 -11.13
CA VAL A 107 4.35 8.75 -10.87
C VAL A 107 5.18 8.57 -9.59
N GLU A 108 4.56 8.09 -8.51
CA GLU A 108 5.23 7.80 -7.24
C GLU A 108 6.32 6.74 -7.40
N SER A 109 6.04 5.67 -8.14
CA SER A 109 7.02 4.62 -8.43
C SER A 109 8.18 5.15 -9.28
N THR A 110 7.89 6.04 -10.23
CA THR A 110 8.91 6.70 -11.06
C THR A 110 9.81 7.58 -10.21
N LEU A 111 9.23 8.42 -9.33
CA LEU A 111 10.00 9.23 -8.38
C LEU A 111 10.83 8.36 -7.44
N GLY A 112 10.26 7.26 -6.96
CA GLY A 112 10.98 6.27 -6.15
C GLY A 112 12.20 5.68 -6.86
N GLN A 113 12.12 5.46 -8.19
CA GLN A 113 13.25 4.98 -8.99
C GLN A 113 14.27 6.07 -9.31
N VAL A 114 13.84 7.31 -9.55
CA VAL A 114 14.73 8.45 -9.87
C VAL A 114 15.57 8.85 -8.66
N TYR A 115 14.97 8.85 -7.46
CA TYR A 115 15.63 9.31 -6.23
C TYR A 115 16.18 8.18 -5.35
N LYS A 116 16.20 6.93 -5.82
CA LYS A 116 16.74 5.79 -5.06
C LYS A 116 18.22 5.97 -4.73
N GLU A 117 18.63 5.47 -3.58
CA GLU A 117 20.03 5.40 -3.16
C GLU A 117 20.43 3.96 -2.89
N LYS A 118 21.73 3.68 -3.05
CA LYS A 118 22.30 2.42 -2.63
C LYS A 118 22.83 2.57 -1.21
N ILE A 119 22.15 1.95 -0.25
CA ILE A 119 22.52 1.96 1.17
C ILE A 119 22.77 0.50 1.58
N ASN A 120 23.97 0.21 2.11
CA ASN A 120 24.37 -1.14 2.52
C ASN A 120 24.22 -2.21 1.42
N GLY A 121 24.54 -1.85 0.17
CA GLY A 121 24.47 -2.78 -0.96
C GLY A 121 23.08 -2.94 -1.59
N GLU A 122 22.02 -2.43 -0.95
CA GLU A 122 20.64 -2.52 -1.41
C GLU A 122 20.11 -1.17 -1.91
N TYR A 123 19.25 -1.20 -2.93
CA TYR A 123 18.55 0.00 -3.39
C TYR A 123 17.39 0.32 -2.45
N ARG A 124 17.42 1.52 -1.86
CA ARG A 124 16.35 2.07 -1.03
C ARG A 124 15.78 3.31 -1.72
N GLY A 125 14.46 3.36 -1.79
CA GLY A 125 13.73 4.48 -2.39
C GLY A 125 12.39 4.65 -1.70
N GLY A 126 11.57 5.57 -2.22
CA GLY A 126 10.24 5.84 -1.71
C GLY A 126 10.03 7.29 -1.32
N PRO A 127 8.90 7.61 -0.68
CA PRO A 127 8.49 8.98 -0.47
C PRO A 127 9.45 9.83 0.35
N ALA A 128 10.04 9.27 1.41
CA ALA A 128 11.03 10.00 2.20
C ALA A 128 12.21 10.48 1.33
N PHE A 129 12.69 9.66 0.39
CA PHE A 129 13.84 9.99 -0.47
C PHE A 129 13.50 11.07 -1.50
N TYR A 130 12.35 10.98 -2.18
CA TYR A 130 11.99 12.02 -3.16
C TYR A 130 11.49 13.31 -2.50
N ILE A 131 10.98 13.26 -1.26
CA ILE A 131 10.69 14.47 -0.47
C ILE A 131 12.01 15.15 -0.06
N GLU A 132 12.97 14.38 0.43
CA GLU A 132 14.26 14.94 0.85
C GLU A 132 15.03 15.53 -0.33
N LYS A 133 15.15 14.79 -1.42
CA LYS A 133 16.01 15.13 -2.56
C LYS A 133 15.31 15.88 -3.67
N GLY A 134 14.04 15.54 -3.95
CA GLY A 134 13.26 16.15 -5.01
C GLY A 134 12.61 17.45 -4.57
N LEU A 135 12.04 17.47 -3.36
CA LEU A 135 11.40 18.67 -2.80
C LEU A 135 12.38 19.53 -1.97
N GLY A 136 13.47 18.96 -1.46
CA GLY A 136 14.45 19.67 -0.64
C GLY A 136 14.01 19.89 0.81
N VAL A 137 12.87 19.31 1.23
CA VAL A 137 12.25 19.57 2.54
C VAL A 137 12.60 18.45 3.51
N LYS A 138 13.79 18.52 4.10
CA LYS A 138 14.35 17.47 4.96
C LYS A 138 13.50 17.15 6.19
N TRP A 139 12.95 18.17 6.86
CA TRP A 139 12.14 17.96 8.07
C TRP A 139 10.87 17.14 7.77
N TYR A 140 10.26 17.36 6.62
CA TYR A 140 9.06 16.65 6.21
C TYR A 140 9.38 15.21 5.79
N ALA A 141 10.53 14.97 5.15
CA ALA A 141 11.02 13.63 4.86
C ALA A 141 11.21 12.80 6.14
N TRP A 142 11.82 13.39 7.16
CA TRP A 142 11.99 12.74 8.47
C TRP A 142 10.66 12.46 9.15
N LEU A 143 9.75 13.44 9.19
CA LEU A 143 8.42 13.24 9.74
C LEU A 143 7.68 12.09 9.01
N PHE A 144 7.70 12.10 7.68
CA PHE A 144 7.08 11.05 6.87
C PHE A 144 7.68 9.67 7.16
N ALA A 145 9.01 9.57 7.25
CA ALA A 145 9.69 8.32 7.55
C ALA A 145 9.30 7.78 8.94
N VAL A 146 9.32 8.62 9.97
CA VAL A 146 8.93 8.21 11.33
C VAL A 146 7.46 7.77 11.37
N VAL A 147 6.55 8.56 10.80
CA VAL A 147 5.12 8.20 10.73
C VAL A 147 4.91 6.90 9.97
N THR A 148 5.63 6.67 8.88
CA THR A 148 5.55 5.43 8.10
C THR A 148 6.02 4.23 8.90
N ILE A 149 7.09 4.37 9.68
CA ILE A 149 7.59 3.29 10.55
C ILE A 149 6.54 2.91 11.60
N PHE A 150 5.94 3.90 12.30
CA PHE A 150 4.90 3.61 13.28
C PHE A 150 3.63 3.05 12.63
N SER A 151 3.19 3.64 11.53
CA SER A 151 1.98 3.23 10.83
C SER A 151 2.11 1.83 10.23
N CYS A 152 3.08 1.62 9.34
CA CYS A 152 3.25 0.36 8.62
C CYS A 152 3.91 -0.73 9.48
N GLY A 153 4.80 -0.36 10.41
CA GLY A 153 5.54 -1.31 11.23
C GLY A 153 4.79 -1.80 12.48
N LEU A 154 4.01 -0.92 13.13
CA LEU A 154 3.37 -1.24 14.41
C LEU A 154 1.84 -1.34 14.29
N LEU A 155 1.20 -0.34 13.68
CA LEU A 155 -0.27 -0.23 13.71
C LEU A 155 -0.95 -1.17 12.70
N LEU A 156 -0.45 -1.21 11.46
CA LEU A 156 -1.06 -1.98 10.38
C LEU A 156 -1.12 -3.50 10.65
N PRO A 157 -0.02 -4.14 11.12
CA PRO A 157 -0.05 -5.58 11.39
C PRO A 157 -1.07 -5.95 12.46
N GLY A 158 -1.27 -5.10 13.48
CA GLY A 158 -2.25 -5.33 14.54
C GLY A 158 -3.69 -5.38 14.03
N VAL A 159 -4.07 -4.42 13.16
CA VAL A 159 -5.40 -4.38 12.55
C VAL A 159 -5.65 -5.60 11.65
N GLN A 160 -4.62 -6.03 10.91
CA GLN A 160 -4.70 -7.22 10.06
C GLN A 160 -4.87 -8.50 10.91
N ALA A 161 -4.05 -8.68 11.95
CA ALA A 161 -4.10 -9.83 12.84
C ALA A 161 -5.46 -9.92 13.57
N ASN A 162 -5.99 -8.78 14.05
CA ASN A 162 -7.30 -8.72 14.68
C ASN A 162 -8.43 -9.15 13.73
N SER A 163 -8.39 -8.67 12.48
CA SER A 163 -9.39 -9.04 11.47
C SER A 163 -9.34 -10.54 11.13
N ILE A 164 -8.14 -11.14 11.08
CA ILE A 164 -7.99 -12.59 10.88
C ILE A 164 -8.57 -13.36 12.07
N GLY A 165 -8.24 -12.94 13.30
CA GLY A 165 -8.77 -13.52 14.53
C GLY A 165 -10.30 -13.52 14.57
N ALA A 166 -10.91 -12.37 14.33
CA ALA A 166 -12.38 -12.24 14.29
C ALA A 166 -13.00 -13.11 13.19
N SER A 167 -12.36 -13.21 12.02
CA SER A 167 -12.88 -14.02 10.92
C SER A 167 -12.84 -15.51 11.23
N LEU A 168 -11.80 -15.99 11.90
CA LEU A 168 -11.65 -17.40 12.29
C LEU A 168 -12.56 -17.78 13.47
N ASP A 169 -12.80 -16.85 14.39
CA ASP A 169 -13.79 -17.02 15.45
C ASP A 169 -15.21 -17.16 14.85
N ILE A 170 -15.60 -16.24 13.96
CA ILE A 170 -16.93 -16.30 13.30
C ILE A 170 -17.10 -17.56 12.44
N ALA A 171 -16.07 -17.95 11.69
CA ALA A 171 -16.18 -19.07 10.75
C ALA A 171 -16.06 -20.45 11.40
N PHE A 172 -15.20 -20.59 12.41
CA PHE A 172 -14.82 -21.89 12.98
C PHE A 172 -14.97 -21.96 14.51
N GLY A 173 -15.37 -20.88 15.19
CA GLY A 173 -15.46 -20.81 16.65
C GLY A 173 -14.10 -20.89 17.36
N LEU A 174 -13.01 -20.54 16.65
CA LEU A 174 -11.66 -20.60 17.21
C LEU A 174 -11.38 -19.39 18.10
N ASP A 175 -10.90 -19.64 19.32
CA ASP A 175 -10.49 -18.58 20.24
C ASP A 175 -9.43 -17.65 19.58
N PRO A 176 -9.66 -16.33 19.57
CA PRO A 176 -8.74 -15.34 19.02
C PRO A 176 -7.31 -15.46 19.57
N ASN A 177 -7.12 -15.90 20.81
CA ASN A 177 -5.81 -16.09 21.43
C ASN A 177 -5.03 -17.24 20.78
N VAL A 178 -5.71 -18.32 20.41
CA VAL A 178 -5.09 -19.45 19.69
C VAL A 178 -4.67 -19.02 18.29
N THR A 179 -5.54 -18.25 17.62
CA THR A 179 -5.24 -17.68 16.31
C THR A 179 -4.03 -16.72 16.38
N ALA A 180 -3.98 -15.86 17.38
CA ALA A 180 -2.87 -14.93 17.59
C ALA A 180 -1.54 -15.67 17.84
N ALA A 181 -1.55 -16.72 18.66
CA ALA A 181 -0.37 -17.53 18.92
C ALA A 181 0.14 -18.22 17.64
N LEU A 182 -0.75 -18.79 16.84
CA LEU A 182 -0.39 -19.44 15.57
C LEU A 182 0.17 -18.43 14.55
N LEU A 183 -0.47 -17.27 14.42
CA LEU A 183 0.04 -16.18 13.57
C LEU A 183 1.41 -15.68 14.03
N ALA A 184 1.62 -15.52 15.34
CA ALA A 184 2.90 -15.07 15.88
C ALA A 184 4.04 -16.05 15.55
N VAL A 185 3.80 -17.36 15.66
CA VAL A 185 4.80 -18.39 15.31
C VAL A 185 5.14 -18.35 13.81
N LEU A 186 4.11 -18.29 12.95
CA LEU A 186 4.31 -18.24 11.50
C LEU A 186 5.04 -16.95 11.06
N LEU A 187 4.62 -15.80 11.58
CA LEU A 187 5.26 -14.53 11.27
C LEU A 187 6.69 -14.47 11.78
N SER A 188 6.96 -15.02 12.98
CA SER A 188 8.33 -15.11 13.50
C SER A 188 9.23 -15.89 12.54
N PHE A 189 8.77 -17.06 12.07
CA PHE A 189 9.54 -17.88 11.12
C PHE A 189 9.84 -17.15 9.80
N ILE A 190 8.91 -16.34 9.32
CA ILE A 190 9.06 -15.56 8.08
C ILE A 190 9.99 -14.36 8.29
N ILE A 191 9.77 -13.55 9.34
CA ILE A 191 10.51 -12.32 9.60
C ILE A 191 11.98 -12.61 9.88
N PHE A 192 12.29 -13.64 10.68
CA PHE A 192 13.67 -14.04 10.95
C PHE A 192 14.39 -14.60 9.70
N GLY A 193 13.66 -14.91 8.62
CA GLY A 193 14.22 -15.32 7.33
C GLY A 193 14.66 -14.18 6.40
N GLY A 194 14.33 -12.93 6.72
CA GLY A 194 14.75 -11.73 5.97
C GLY A 194 14.04 -11.49 4.63
N VAL A 195 14.33 -10.35 4.00
CA VAL A 195 13.66 -9.86 2.76
C VAL A 195 13.76 -10.85 1.60
N LYS A 196 14.88 -11.59 1.50
CA LYS A 196 15.02 -12.64 0.48
C LYS A 196 13.98 -13.75 0.65
N ARG A 197 13.68 -14.20 1.88
CA ARG A 197 12.64 -15.21 2.12
C ARG A 197 11.22 -14.69 1.86
N ILE A 198 10.99 -13.38 2.00
CA ILE A 198 9.71 -12.74 1.65
C ILE A 198 9.51 -12.68 0.13
N ALA A 199 10.60 -12.64 -0.65
CA ALA A 199 10.58 -12.54 -2.11
C ALA A 199 10.81 -13.87 -2.86
N SER A 200 11.17 -14.94 -2.14
CA SER A 200 11.53 -16.26 -2.69
C SER A 200 10.30 -17.11 -3.00
#